data_AF-A0A0C2D112-F1
#
_entry.id   AF-A0A0C2D112-F1
#
_cell.length_a   1.000
_cell.length_b   1.000
_cell.length_c   1.000
_cell.angle_alpha   90.00
_cell.angle_beta   90.00
_cell.angle_gamma   90.00
#
_symmetry.space_group_name_H-M   'P 1'
#
loop_
_entity.id
_entity.type
_entity.pdbx_description
1 polymer ?
#
loop_
_entity_poly.entity_id
_entity_poly.type
_entity_poly.pdbx_seq_one_letter_code
_entity_poly.pdbx_strand_id
1 'polypeptide(L)' 'MDEVSEVLVAGRYSYLRLRGSSPGEWHVVMGRAPRVGDSVHYRAYAVAKNFHSSSLQRDFERLLFTSVKPEARDHDA' A
#
# COMPACT_ATOMS: atom_id res chain seq x y z
N MET A 1 -4.53 4.72 -11.55
CA MET A 1 -5.42 4.45 -10.42
C MET A 1 -5.47 2.96 -10.32
N ASP A 2 -5.33 2.44 -9.12
CA ASP A 2 -5.19 1.01 -8.92
C ASP A 2 -6.03 0.57 -7.73
N GLU A 3 -6.57 -0.63 -7.84
CA GLU A 3 -7.38 -1.26 -6.80
C GLU A 3 -6.45 -1.93 -5.78
N VAL A 4 -6.77 -1.77 -4.50
CA VAL A 4 -6.08 -2.43 -3.39
C VAL A 4 -6.50 -3.90 -3.36
N SER A 5 -5.55 -4.80 -3.62
CA SER A 5 -5.78 -6.25 -3.61
C SER A 5 -5.42 -6.91 -2.29
N GLU A 6 -4.49 -6.33 -1.52
CA GLU A 6 -4.04 -6.85 -0.24
C GLU A 6 -3.64 -5.71 0.71
N VAL A 7 -3.93 -5.87 2.00
CA VAL A 7 -3.53 -4.93 3.07
C VAL A 7 -2.93 -5.70 4.23
N LEU A 8 -1.69 -5.37 4.59
CA LEU A 8 -1.03 -5.84 5.80
C LEU A 8 -0.77 -4.65 6.72
N VAL A 9 -1.12 -4.77 8.00
CA VAL A 9 -0.90 -3.71 8.98
C VAL A 9 0.19 -4.15 9.95
N ALA A 10 1.21 -3.31 10.12
CA ALA A 10 2.27 -3.53 11.09
C ALA A 10 2.66 -2.22 11.77
N GLY A 11 2.30 -2.09 13.05
CA GLY A 11 2.52 -0.88 13.83
C GLY A 11 1.82 0.33 13.21
N ARG A 12 2.60 1.35 12.83
CA ARG A 12 2.08 2.59 12.22
C ARG A 12 2.00 2.54 10.69
N TYR A 13 2.46 1.46 10.09
CA TYR A 13 2.55 1.31 8.65
C TYR A 13 1.51 0.32 8.14
N SER A 14 0.98 0.61 6.96
CA SER A 14 0.17 -0.31 6.18
C SER A 14 0.86 -0.59 4.85
N TYR A 15 0.95 -1.86 4.51
CA TYR A 15 1.57 -2.38 3.32
C TYR A 15 0.44 -2.81 2.39
N LEU A 16 0.38 -2.21 1.22
CA LEU A 16 -0.67 -2.39 0.24
C LEU A 16 -0.09 -3.10 -0.97
N ARG A 17 -0.79 -4.11 -1.44
CA ARG A 17 -0.60 -4.63 -2.78
C ARG A 17 -1.68 -4.05 -3.66
N LEU A 18 -1.30 -3.51 -4.81
CA LEU A 18 -2.23 -2.98 -5.79
C LEU A 18 -2.31 -3.93 -6.99
N ARG A 19 -3.48 -4.03 -7.60
CA ARG A 19 -3.73 -4.99 -8.69
C ARG A 19 -2.86 -4.73 -9.93
N GLY A 20 -2.57 -3.46 -10.22
CA GLY A 20 -1.70 -3.06 -11.34
C GLY A 20 -0.21 -2.99 -11.00
N SER A 21 0.19 -3.27 -9.75
CA SER A 21 1.60 -3.26 -9.36
C SER A 21 2.37 -4.43 -9.97
N SER A 22 3.67 -4.21 -10.22
CA SER A 22 4.56 -5.29 -10.65
C SER A 22 4.63 -6.41 -9.60
N PRO A 23 4.90 -7.68 -10.00
CA PRO A 23 5.15 -8.75 -9.05
C PRO A 23 6.22 -8.36 -8.03
N GLY A 24 5.98 -8.67 -6.75
CA GLY A 24 6.92 -8.34 -5.66
C GLY A 24 6.92 -6.88 -5.21
N GLU A 25 6.17 -5.99 -5.88
CA GLU A 25 6.03 -4.58 -5.49
C GLU A 25 4.95 -4.37 -4.43
N TRP A 26 5.31 -3.62 -3.39
CA TRP A 26 4.44 -3.24 -2.30
C TRP A 26 4.49 -1.74 -2.03
N HIS A 27 3.36 -1.17 -1.62
CA HIS A 27 3.23 0.24 -1.28
C HIS A 27 3.11 0.38 0.24
N VAL A 28 3.95 1.19 0.86
CA VAL A 28 3.89 1.45 2.29
C VAL A 28 3.41 2.86 2.55
N VAL A 29 2.36 2.94 3.36
CA VAL A 29 1.68 4.17 3.72
C VAL A 29 1.64 4.29 5.25
N MET A 30 1.64 5.53 5.74
CA MET A 30 1.35 5.84 7.14
C MET A 30 -0.06 6.41 7.26
N GLY A 31 -0.71 6.17 8.41
CA GLY A 31 -2.04 6.69 8.69
C GLY A 31 -3.17 5.71 8.35
N ARG A 32 -4.35 6.22 8.01
CA ARG A 32 -5.53 5.40 7.74
C ARG A 32 -5.32 4.59 6.46
N ALA A 33 -5.23 3.27 6.60
CA ALA A 33 -5.12 2.36 5.46
C ALA A 33 -6.41 2.36 4.63
N PRO A 34 -6.30 2.36 3.29
CA PRO A 34 -7.37 1.92 2.41
C PRO A 34 -7.80 0.48 2.72
N ARG A 35 -9.01 0.09 2.29
CA ARG A 35 -9.51 -1.28 2.39
C ARG A 35 -9.25 -2.04 1.10
N VAL A 36 -9.24 -3.37 1.19
CA VAL A 36 -9.24 -4.22 -0.02
C VAL A 36 -10.48 -3.90 -0.86
N GLY A 37 -10.28 -3.74 -2.16
CA GLY A 37 -11.30 -3.32 -3.13
C GLY A 37 -11.42 -1.81 -3.30
N ASP A 38 -10.77 -0.99 -2.47
CA ASP A 38 -10.74 0.45 -2.67
C ASP A 38 -9.87 0.80 -3.87
N SER A 39 -10.32 1.76 -4.66
CA SER A 39 -9.52 2.38 -5.71
C SER A 39 -8.75 3.56 -5.15
N VAL A 40 -7.44 3.58 -5.38
CA VAL A 40 -6.55 4.61 -4.84
C VAL A 40 -5.73 5.29 -5.94
N HIS A 41 -5.55 6.59 -5.76
CA HIS A 41 -4.43 7.30 -6.38
C HIS A 41 -3.26 7.26 -5.42
N TYR A 42 -2.07 6.93 -5.92
CA TYR A 42 -0.86 6.93 -5.13
C TYR A 42 0.21 7.80 -5.76
N ARG A 43 1.07 8.35 -4.91
CA ARG A 43 2.31 9.01 -5.32
C ARG A 43 3.46 8.42 -4.53
N ALA A 44 4.45 7.90 -5.24
CA ALA A 44 5.66 7.34 -4.64
C ALA A 44 6.72 8.43 -4.44
N TYR A 45 7.40 8.37 -3.30
CA TYR A 45 8.43 9.34 -2.90
C TYR A 45 9.80 8.72 -2.74
N ALA A 46 9.84 7.44 -2.35
CA ALA A 46 11.05 6.69 -2.18
C ALA A 46 10.82 5.21 -2.51
N VAL A 47 11.89 4.50 -2.84
CA VAL A 47 11.87 3.07 -3.13
C VAL A 47 12.95 2.40 -2.30
N ALA A 48 12.58 1.37 -1.55
CA ALA A 48 13.50 0.40 -0.97
C ALA A 48 13.46 -0.90 -1.77
N LYS A 49 14.60 -1.58 -1.84
CA LYS A 49 14.73 -2.90 -2.47
C LYS A 49 15.25 -3.89 -1.43
N ASN A 50 14.82 -5.14 -1.52
CA ASN A 50 15.21 -6.22 -0.60
C ASN A 50 15.03 -5.82 0.88
N PHE A 51 13.88 -5.24 1.20
CA PHE A 51 13.58 -4.74 2.53
C PHE A 51 13.03 -5.87 3.41
N HIS A 52 13.68 -6.11 4.56
CA HIS A 52 13.18 -7.05 5.56
C HIS A 52 12.32 -6.31 6.60
N SER A 53 11.06 -6.73 6.75
CA SER A 53 10.18 -6.24 7.82
C SER A 53 10.22 -7.19 9.01
N SER A 54 10.89 -6.77 10.08
CA SER A 54 10.92 -7.55 11.33
C SER A 54 9.54 -7.70 11.96
N SER A 55 8.65 -6.70 11.80
CA SER A 55 7.29 -6.77 12.37
C SER A 55 6.39 -7.78 11.64
N LEU A 56 6.60 -7.97 10.33
CA LEU A 56 5.86 -8.94 9.51
C LEU A 56 6.60 -10.26 9.34
N GLN A 57 7.85 -10.36 9.82
CA GLN A 57 8.76 -11.48 9.56
C GLN A 57 8.79 -11.85 8.07
N ARG A 58 8.88 -10.82 7.21
CA ARG A 58 8.69 -10.95 5.75
C ARG A 58 9.62 -10.03 4.99
N ASP A 59 10.12 -10.56 3.87
CA ASP A 59 10.91 -9.82 2.89
C ASP A 59 10.05 -9.21 1.78
N PHE A 60 10.45 -8.02 1.34
CA PHE A 60 9.86 -7.27 0.26
C PHE A 60 10.92 -6.97 -0.79
N GLU A 61 10.78 -7.55 -1.98
CA GLU A 61 11.70 -7.32 -3.09
C GLU A 61 11.76 -5.85 -3.48
N ARG A 62 10.59 -5.19 -3.53
CA ARG A 62 10.46 -3.78 -3.85
C ARG A 62 9.35 -3.14 -3.03
N LEU A 63 9.70 -2.07 -2.32
CA LEU A 63 8.81 -1.39 -1.41
C LEU A 63 8.80 0.11 -1.71
N LEU A 64 7.66 0.63 -2.12
CA LEU A 64 7.47 2.03 -2.46
C LEU A 64 6.88 2.75 -1.25
N PHE A 65 7.57 3.77 -0.76
CA PHE A 65 6.99 4.67 0.23
C PHE A 65 6.07 5.64 -0.50
N THR A 66 4.78 5.53 -0.24
CA THR A 66 3.76 6.26 -0.98
C THR A 66 2.79 6.97 -0.05
N SER A 67 2.15 8.00 -0.56
CA SER A 67 0.89 8.48 0.00
C SER A 67 -0.23 7.99 -0.89
N VAL A 68 -1.32 7.59 -0.28
CA VAL A 68 -2.54 7.20 -0.98
C VAL A 68 -3.63 8.22 -0.72
N LYS A 69 -4.38 8.56 -1.75
CA LYS A 69 -5.65 9.25 -1.64
C LYS A 69 -6.71 8.25 -2.09
N PRO A 70 -7.54 7.72 -1.17
CA PRO A 70 -8.70 6.95 -1.57
C PRO A 70 -9.60 7.84 -2.40
N GLU A 71 -10.17 7.28 -3.47
CA GLU A 71 -11.29 7.94 -4.10
C GLU A 71 -12.38 8.11 -3.04
N ALA A 72 -12.93 9.32 -2.94
CA ALA A 72 -14.14 9.49 -2.17
C ALA A 72 -15.22 8.69 -2.91
N ARG A 73 -15.52 7.49 -2.45
CA ARG A 73 -16.85 6.94 -2.70
C ARG A 73 -17.73 7.90 -1.93
N ASP A 74 -18.41 8.79 -2.64
CA ASP A 74 -19.54 9.52 -2.09
C ASP A 74 -20.40 8.46 -1.40
N HIS A 75 -20.29 8.38 -0.08
CA HIS A 75 -21.20 7.59 0.71
C HIS A 75 -22.44 8.47 0.72
N ASP A 76 -23.36 8.14 -0.20
CA ASP A 76 -24.66 8.77 -0.39
C ASP A 76 -25.27 9.24 0.94
N ALA A 77 -25.79 10.48 0.87
CA ALA A 77 -26.99 11.04 1.52
C ALA A 77 -27.39 10.57 2.94
#